data_AF-E3N141-F1
#
_entry.id   AF-E3N141-F1
#
_cell.length_a   1.000
_cell.length_b   1.000
_cell.length_c   1.000
_cell.angle_alpha   90.00
_cell.angle_beta   90.00
_cell.angle_gamma   90.00
#
_symmetry.space_group_name_H-M   'P 1'
#
loop_
_entity.id
_entity.type
_entity.pdbx_description
1 polymer ?
#
loop_
_entity_poly.entity_id
_entity_poly.type
_entity_poly.pdbx_seq_one_letter_code
_entity_poly.pdbx_strand_id
1 'polypeptide(L)'
;MEEISSVFLRDLELIIKHQKSALEYFDFNSGSMTNEEEFHQFISPIFARTEKILKPRTRPLKVKEFKMNAFREEHVMSILPFLDANLLKSISMEHTDYGAFKKNETVMKLNEIKELPQFRIATNMRISYLYFTEPFQAFFGFTKVWIWKKSVSGNDLLSVKEKFLSPNNQTEEFRMFYLDFVNGEMLGDCITDYCEVA
;
A
#
# COMPACT_ATOMS: atom_id res chain seq x y z
N MET A 1 -4.40 23.63 -16.61
CA MET A 1 -4.01 22.52 -15.70
C MET A 1 -2.66 22.79 -15.05
N GLU A 2 -1.62 23.18 -15.82
CA GLU A 2 -0.28 23.51 -15.27
C GLU A 2 -0.29 24.59 -14.17
N GLU A 3 -1.10 25.62 -14.30
CA GLU A 3 -1.13 26.73 -13.33
C GLU A 3 -1.65 26.27 -11.96
N ILE A 4 -2.75 25.50 -11.92
CA ILE A 4 -3.31 24.94 -10.68
C ILE A 4 -2.33 23.99 -10.01
N SER A 5 -1.71 23.07 -10.78
CA SER A 5 -0.72 22.14 -10.25
C SER A 5 0.53 22.87 -9.73
N SER A 6 0.95 23.97 -10.37
CA SER A 6 2.10 24.76 -9.93
C SER A 6 1.85 25.51 -8.63
N VAL A 7 0.65 26.09 -8.47
CA VAL A 7 0.23 26.78 -7.24
C VAL A 7 0.13 25.77 -6.10
N PHE A 8 -0.54 24.64 -6.32
CA PHE A 8 -0.62 23.55 -5.35
C PHE A 8 0.76 23.09 -4.87
N LEU A 9 1.70 22.85 -5.79
CA LEU A 9 3.03 22.34 -5.42
C LEU A 9 3.86 23.37 -4.66
N ARG A 10 3.75 24.65 -5.00
CA ARG A 10 4.40 25.73 -4.25
C ARG A 10 3.86 25.80 -2.83
N ASP A 11 2.55 25.71 -2.67
CA ASP A 11 1.91 25.76 -1.36
C ASP A 11 2.26 24.50 -0.54
N LEU A 12 2.27 23.33 -1.18
CA LEU A 12 2.74 22.08 -0.58
C LEU A 12 4.20 22.19 -0.09
N GLU A 13 5.08 22.76 -0.91
CA GLU A 13 6.48 22.99 -0.53
C GLU A 13 6.58 23.89 0.72
N LEU A 14 5.83 24.99 0.76
CA LEU A 14 5.82 25.89 1.91
C LEU A 14 5.30 25.20 3.18
N ILE A 15 4.20 24.45 3.08
CA ILE A 15 3.60 23.72 4.21
C ILE A 15 4.59 22.67 4.74
N ILE A 16 5.18 21.88 3.84
CA ILE A 16 6.10 20.81 4.20
C ILE A 16 7.41 21.38 4.78
N LYS A 17 7.98 22.43 4.18
CA LYS A 17 9.22 23.07 4.63
C LYS A 17 9.13 23.58 6.06
N HIS A 18 7.97 24.10 6.45
CA HIS A 18 7.74 24.68 7.77
C HIS A 18 6.97 23.76 8.72
N GLN A 19 7.02 22.44 8.50
CA GLN A 19 6.34 21.45 9.34
C GLN A 19 6.75 21.57 10.82
N LYS A 20 5.84 22.08 11.66
CA LYS A 20 6.04 22.23 13.11
C LYS A 20 5.70 20.97 13.91
N SER A 21 4.72 20.20 13.45
CA SER A 21 4.22 18.98 14.08
C SER A 21 4.12 17.84 13.07
N ALA A 22 4.04 16.60 13.58
CA ALA A 22 3.70 15.46 12.75
C ALA A 22 2.35 15.67 12.06
N LEU A 23 2.25 15.28 10.79
CA LEU A 23 0.96 15.12 10.13
C LEU A 23 0.33 13.82 10.62
N GLU A 24 -0.95 13.87 11.01
CA GLU A 24 -1.70 12.63 11.29
C GLU A 24 -1.85 11.81 10.00
N TYR A 25 -2.22 12.47 8.91
CA TYR A 25 -2.48 11.84 7.61
C TYR A 25 -1.75 12.57 6.48
N PHE A 26 -1.16 11.81 5.57
CA PHE A 26 -0.66 12.31 4.29
C PHE A 26 -1.18 11.39 3.17
N ASP A 27 -2.14 11.88 2.40
CA ASP A 27 -2.92 11.09 1.44
C ASP A 27 -2.82 11.67 0.02
N PHE A 28 -2.33 10.87 -0.92
CA PHE A 28 -2.35 11.17 -2.35
C PHE A 28 -3.48 10.41 -3.05
N ASN A 29 -4.64 11.05 -3.14
CA ASN A 29 -5.79 10.54 -3.87
C ASN A 29 -5.90 11.20 -5.24
N SER A 30 -5.83 10.40 -6.30
CA SER A 30 -5.96 10.84 -7.69
C SER A 30 -7.38 10.70 -8.25
N GLY A 31 -8.37 10.40 -7.41
CA GLY A 31 -9.74 10.09 -7.83
C GLY A 31 -9.84 8.75 -8.58
N SER A 32 -10.97 8.55 -9.27
CA SER A 32 -11.32 7.32 -9.97
C SER A 32 -10.67 7.19 -11.36
N MET A 33 -9.36 7.46 -11.47
CA MET A 33 -8.63 7.33 -12.73
C MET A 33 -8.44 5.84 -13.07
N THR A 34 -9.18 5.31 -14.03
CA THR A 34 -9.15 3.88 -14.35
C THR A 34 -7.97 3.46 -15.24
N ASN A 35 -7.35 4.41 -15.94
CA ASN A 35 -6.30 4.17 -16.93
C ASN A 35 -4.91 4.47 -16.36
N GLU A 36 -4.01 3.49 -16.44
CA GLU A 36 -2.60 3.61 -16.04
C GLU A 36 -1.85 4.67 -16.86
N GLU A 37 -2.13 4.79 -18.16
CA GLU A 37 -1.47 5.78 -19.03
C GLU A 37 -1.85 7.21 -18.65
N GLU A 38 -3.13 7.46 -18.38
CA GLU A 38 -3.59 8.76 -17.87
C GLU A 38 -3.01 9.05 -16.49
N PHE A 39 -2.99 8.05 -15.60
CA PHE A 39 -2.35 8.20 -14.29
C PHE A 39 -0.88 8.60 -14.46
N HIS A 40 -0.17 7.95 -15.38
CA HIS A 40 1.22 8.27 -15.67
C HIS A 40 1.39 9.68 -16.23
N GLN A 41 0.49 10.09 -17.14
CA GLN A 41 0.53 11.40 -17.76
C GLN A 41 0.25 12.55 -16.78
N PHE A 42 -0.73 12.38 -15.89
CA PHE A 42 -1.23 13.47 -15.04
C PHE A 42 -0.72 13.44 -13.59
N ILE A 43 -0.53 12.24 -13.02
CA ILE A 43 -0.21 12.08 -11.59
C ILE A 43 1.29 11.87 -11.36
N SER A 44 1.97 11.07 -12.19
CA SER A 44 3.42 10.85 -12.02
C SER A 44 4.26 12.15 -12.04
N PRO A 45 3.93 13.20 -12.82
CA PRO A 45 4.64 14.49 -12.71
C PRO A 45 4.45 15.17 -11.35
N ILE A 46 3.28 15.03 -10.71
CA ILE A 46 3.01 15.57 -9.36
C ILE A 46 3.87 14.83 -8.34
N PHE A 47 3.95 13.50 -8.44
CA PHE A 47 4.82 12.67 -7.60
C PHE A 47 6.30 13.03 -7.78
N ALA A 48 6.79 13.14 -9.02
CA ALA A 48 8.17 13.53 -9.30
C ALA A 48 8.52 14.93 -8.78
N ARG A 49 7.59 15.89 -8.83
CA ARG A 49 7.79 17.22 -8.25
C ARG A 49 7.75 17.18 -6.72
N THR A 50 6.90 16.34 -6.14
CA THR A 50 6.86 16.13 -4.68
C THR A 50 8.15 15.47 -4.19
N GLU A 51 8.69 14.49 -4.91
CA GLU A 51 10.01 13.90 -4.64
C GLU A 51 11.08 15.00 -4.59
N LYS A 52 11.10 15.91 -5.58
CA LYS A 52 12.05 17.03 -5.63
C LYS A 52 11.94 17.99 -4.43
N ILE A 53 10.76 18.09 -3.83
CA ILE A 53 10.53 18.87 -2.60
C ILE A 53 11.02 18.10 -1.37
N LEU A 54 10.79 16.78 -1.32
CA LEU A 54 11.07 15.94 -0.15
C LEU A 54 12.55 15.55 -0.04
N LYS A 55 13.17 15.18 -1.16
CA LYS A 55 14.55 14.67 -1.24
C LYS A 55 15.63 15.59 -0.66
N PRO A 56 15.63 16.92 -0.87
CA PRO A 56 16.67 17.80 -0.32
C PRO A 56 16.46 18.14 1.16
N ARG A 57 15.39 17.67 1.79
CA ARG A 57 15.13 17.97 3.20
C ARG A 57 16.20 17.35 4.08
N THR A 58 16.69 18.10 5.06
CA THR A 58 17.64 17.62 6.06
C THR A 58 17.02 16.63 7.05
N ARG A 59 15.68 16.61 7.15
CA ARG A 59 14.92 15.71 8.02
C ARG A 59 13.76 15.10 7.24
N PRO A 60 13.49 13.79 7.41
CA PRO A 60 12.32 13.14 6.82
C PRO A 60 11.02 13.87 7.20
N LEU A 61 10.02 13.76 6.33
CA LEU A 61 8.69 14.31 6.61
C LEU A 61 8.03 13.50 7.73
N LYS A 62 7.58 14.18 8.78
CA LYS A 62 6.95 13.54 9.93
C LYS A 62 5.48 13.24 9.64
N VAL A 63 5.15 11.98 9.40
CA VAL A 63 3.80 11.52 9.08
C VAL A 63 3.49 10.27 9.91
N LYS A 64 2.28 10.17 10.46
CA LYS A 64 1.82 8.97 11.17
C LYS A 64 1.13 7.97 10.25
N GLU A 65 0.30 8.45 9.34
CA GLU A 65 -0.43 7.60 8.38
C GLU A 65 -0.19 8.09 6.95
N PHE A 66 0.35 7.21 6.11
CA PHE A 66 0.59 7.48 4.71
C PHE A 66 -0.35 6.67 3.84
N LYS A 67 -1.01 7.35 2.92
CA LYS A 67 -1.89 6.74 1.93
C LYS A 67 -1.56 7.26 0.53
N MET A 68 -1.60 6.39 -0.47
CA MET A 68 -1.52 6.85 -1.85
C MET A 68 -2.21 5.91 -2.84
N ASN A 69 -2.72 6.51 -3.91
CA ASN A 69 -3.05 5.81 -5.13
C ASN A 69 -1.76 5.51 -5.91
N ALA A 70 -1.60 4.27 -6.38
CA ALA A 70 -0.42 3.84 -7.14
C ALA A 70 -0.75 2.69 -8.09
N PHE A 71 -0.09 2.64 -9.24
CA PHE A 71 -0.14 1.48 -10.15
C PHE A 71 1.11 0.60 -10.09
N ARG A 72 2.24 1.18 -9.67
CA ARG A 72 3.56 0.57 -9.74
C ARG A 72 4.44 1.04 -8.61
N GLU A 73 5.49 0.28 -8.34
CA GLU A 73 6.44 0.49 -7.24
C GLU A 73 7.07 1.89 -7.27
N GLU A 74 7.45 2.38 -8.45
CA GLU A 74 8.10 3.69 -8.61
C GLU A 74 7.26 4.86 -8.09
N HIS A 75 5.93 4.75 -8.14
CA HIS A 75 5.04 5.76 -7.59
C HIS A 75 5.20 5.85 -6.07
N VAL A 76 5.25 4.71 -5.39
CA VAL A 76 5.41 4.66 -3.93
C VAL A 76 6.80 5.11 -3.52
N MET A 77 7.81 4.68 -4.27
CA MET A 77 9.21 5.05 -4.05
C MET A 77 9.49 6.54 -4.23
N SER A 78 8.63 7.28 -4.94
CA SER A 78 8.76 8.74 -5.08
C SER A 78 8.45 9.52 -3.79
N ILE A 79 7.76 8.91 -2.82
CA ILE A 79 7.32 9.59 -1.58
C ILE A 79 7.75 8.84 -0.32
N LEU A 80 7.45 7.54 -0.22
CA LEU A 80 7.59 6.74 1.01
C LEU A 80 9.01 6.79 1.61
N PRO A 81 10.11 6.72 0.83
CA PRO A 81 11.47 6.76 1.39
C PRO A 81 11.82 8.04 2.15
N PHE A 82 11.08 9.14 1.90
CA PHE A 82 11.34 10.44 2.50
C PHE A 82 10.52 10.71 3.76
N LEU A 83 9.72 9.73 4.21
CA LEU A 83 8.94 9.82 5.44
C LEU A 83 9.74 9.33 6.65
N ASP A 84 9.47 9.89 7.83
CA ASP A 84 10.10 9.47 9.09
C ASP A 84 9.61 8.06 9.49
N ALA A 85 10.48 7.06 9.32
CA ALA A 85 10.14 5.66 9.58
C ALA A 85 9.75 5.37 11.04
N ASN A 86 10.30 6.11 12.00
CA ASN A 86 10.03 5.85 13.43
C ASN A 86 8.67 6.42 13.87
N LEU A 87 8.12 7.34 13.09
CA LEU A 87 6.83 7.95 13.36
C LEU A 87 5.70 7.33 12.54
N LEU A 88 6.03 6.79 11.36
CA LEU A 88 5.08 6.19 10.45
C LEU A 88 4.53 4.88 11.02
N LYS A 89 3.22 4.86 11.27
CA LYS A 89 2.50 3.71 11.81
C LYS A 89 1.76 2.93 10.74
N SER A 90 1.23 3.62 9.74
CA SER A 90 0.35 3.03 8.73
C SER A 90 0.80 3.37 7.32
N ILE A 91 0.86 2.36 6.46
CA ILE A 91 1.09 2.48 5.02
C ILE A 91 -0.11 1.89 4.30
N SER A 92 -0.74 2.70 3.46
CA SER A 92 -1.85 2.29 2.61
C SER A 92 -1.54 2.59 1.15
N MET A 93 -1.60 1.56 0.32
CA MET A 93 -1.46 1.66 -1.13
C MET A 93 -2.76 1.16 -1.75
N GLU A 94 -3.34 1.94 -2.65
CA GLU A 94 -4.57 1.53 -3.33
C GLU A 94 -4.53 1.79 -4.84
N HIS A 95 -5.23 0.96 -5.59
CA HIS A 95 -5.61 1.34 -6.93
C HIS A 95 -6.78 2.31 -6.85
N THR A 96 -6.78 3.23 -7.80
CA THR A 96 -7.78 4.29 -8.00
C THR A 96 -9.22 3.84 -8.18
N ASP A 97 -9.45 2.61 -8.67
CA ASP A 97 -10.77 2.12 -9.05
C ASP A 97 -10.85 0.58 -8.99
N TYR A 98 -11.90 0.07 -8.36
CA TYR A 98 -12.11 -1.37 -8.17
C TYR A 98 -12.47 -2.11 -9.46
N GLY A 99 -13.28 -1.51 -10.33
CA GLY A 99 -13.70 -2.12 -11.58
C GLY A 99 -12.56 -2.25 -12.57
N ALA A 100 -11.70 -1.22 -12.64
CA ALA A 100 -10.46 -1.24 -13.39
C ALA A 100 -9.49 -2.28 -12.82
N PHE A 101 -9.32 -2.33 -11.49
CA PHE A 101 -8.48 -3.32 -10.82
C PHE A 101 -8.83 -4.76 -11.21
N LYS A 102 -10.12 -5.13 -11.23
CA LYS A 102 -10.53 -6.51 -11.60
C LYS A 102 -10.05 -6.93 -12.99
N LYS A 103 -9.96 -5.96 -13.92
CA LYS A 103 -9.51 -6.17 -15.30
C LYS A 103 -8.02 -5.91 -15.47
N ASN A 104 -7.36 -5.37 -14.46
CA ASN A 104 -5.95 -5.02 -14.51
C ASN A 104 -5.10 -6.30 -14.48
N GLU A 105 -4.04 -6.34 -15.28
CA GLU A 105 -3.04 -7.41 -15.25
C GLU A 105 -1.71 -6.94 -14.66
N THR A 106 -1.57 -5.64 -14.41
CA THR A 106 -0.39 -5.03 -13.82
C THR A 106 -0.20 -5.54 -12.40
N VAL A 107 0.95 -6.17 -12.19
CA VAL A 107 1.43 -6.61 -10.88
C VAL A 107 2.39 -5.55 -10.35
N MET A 108 2.04 -4.96 -9.20
CA MET A 108 2.93 -4.11 -8.44
C MET A 108 4.01 -4.97 -7.78
N LYS A 109 5.27 -4.68 -8.07
CA LYS A 109 6.41 -5.24 -7.35
C LYS A 109 6.54 -4.54 -6.00
N LEU A 110 6.96 -5.25 -4.94
CA LEU A 110 7.27 -4.67 -3.63
C LEU A 110 8.75 -4.87 -3.27
N ASN A 111 9.61 -5.05 -4.27
CA ASN A 111 11.00 -5.46 -4.09
C ASN A 111 11.84 -4.41 -3.38
N GLU A 112 11.65 -3.14 -3.71
CA GLU A 112 12.35 -2.00 -3.11
C GLU A 112 11.61 -1.51 -1.87
N ILE A 113 10.27 -1.49 -1.92
CA ILE A 113 9.42 -1.02 -0.80
C ILE A 113 9.71 -1.83 0.47
N LYS A 114 9.81 -3.17 0.38
CA LYS A 114 10.05 -4.04 1.55
C LYS A 114 11.43 -3.84 2.20
N GLU A 115 12.38 -3.28 1.47
CA GLU A 115 13.73 -3.00 1.97
C GLU A 115 13.78 -1.68 2.76
N LEU A 116 12.75 -0.86 2.67
CA LEU A 116 12.67 0.41 3.37
C LEU A 116 12.49 0.22 4.89
N PRO A 117 13.18 1.02 5.72
CA PRO A 117 12.91 1.08 7.16
C PRO A 117 11.44 1.39 7.47
N GLN A 118 10.81 2.24 6.67
CA GLN A 118 9.39 2.61 6.79
C GLN A 118 8.48 1.39 6.73
N PHE A 119 8.73 0.48 5.79
CA PHE A 119 7.95 -0.76 5.65
C PHE A 119 8.19 -1.71 6.81
N ARG A 120 9.43 -1.81 7.29
CA ARG A 120 9.81 -2.74 8.37
C ARG A 120 9.35 -2.29 9.76
N ILE A 121 9.20 -0.98 9.98
CA ILE A 121 8.87 -0.39 11.29
C ILE A 121 7.37 -0.11 11.43
N ALA A 122 6.67 0.22 10.34
CA ALA A 122 5.24 0.49 10.38
C ALA A 122 4.47 -0.71 10.96
N THR A 123 3.39 -0.42 11.68
CA THR A 123 2.59 -1.45 12.39
C THR A 123 1.40 -1.92 11.55
N ASN A 124 0.92 -1.08 10.62
CA ASN A 124 -0.27 -1.35 9.83
C ASN A 124 0.07 -1.29 8.34
N MET A 125 -0.33 -2.33 7.60
CA MET A 125 -0.18 -2.42 6.15
C MET A 125 -1.53 -2.63 5.49
N ARG A 126 -1.84 -1.78 4.50
CA ARG A 126 -3.01 -1.91 3.65
C ARG A 126 -2.61 -1.86 2.17
N ILE A 127 -2.95 -2.91 1.42
CA ILE A 127 -2.80 -2.97 -0.03
C ILE A 127 -4.16 -3.31 -0.62
N SER A 128 -4.87 -2.30 -1.09
CA SER A 128 -6.25 -2.43 -1.59
C SER A 128 -6.27 -2.38 -3.11
N TYR A 129 -6.96 -3.32 -3.74
CA TYR A 129 -7.17 -3.30 -5.19
C TYR A 129 -5.88 -3.27 -6.02
N LEU A 130 -4.79 -3.84 -5.52
CA LEU A 130 -3.53 -3.95 -6.24
C LEU A 130 -3.07 -5.41 -6.23
N TYR A 131 -2.61 -5.91 -7.39
CA TYR A 131 -2.00 -7.23 -7.45
C TYR A 131 -0.51 -7.13 -7.11
N PHE A 132 -0.05 -8.06 -6.31
CA PHE A 132 1.35 -8.24 -5.95
C PHE A 132 1.62 -9.74 -5.76
N THR A 133 2.88 -10.15 -5.78
CA THR A 133 3.28 -11.58 -5.82
C THR A 133 3.86 -12.10 -4.51
N GLU A 134 4.13 -11.20 -3.57
CA GLU A 134 4.79 -11.48 -2.32
C GLU A 134 3.96 -12.47 -1.49
N PRO A 135 4.62 -13.45 -0.85
CA PRO A 135 3.93 -14.41 0.01
C PRO A 135 3.39 -13.70 1.26
N PHE A 136 2.35 -14.25 1.89
CA PHE A 136 1.72 -13.61 3.06
C PHE A 136 2.69 -13.41 4.24
N GLN A 137 3.71 -14.26 4.32
CA GLN A 137 4.83 -14.21 5.26
C GLN A 137 5.57 -12.87 5.22
N ALA A 138 5.63 -12.20 4.07
CA ALA A 138 6.23 -10.87 3.94
C ALA A 138 5.52 -9.81 4.80
N PHE A 139 4.29 -10.08 5.25
CA PHE A 139 3.44 -9.17 6.01
C PHE A 139 3.26 -9.58 7.48
N PHE A 140 3.91 -10.67 7.93
CA PHE A 140 3.79 -11.14 9.31
C PHE A 140 4.52 -10.25 10.35
N GLY A 141 5.28 -9.26 9.87
CA GLY A 141 5.85 -8.21 10.70
C GLY A 141 4.84 -7.17 11.19
N PHE A 142 3.68 -7.06 10.54
CA PHE A 142 2.67 -6.06 10.89
C PHE A 142 1.70 -6.56 11.97
N THR A 143 1.19 -5.62 12.76
CA THR A 143 0.11 -5.83 13.73
C THR A 143 -1.24 -5.95 13.01
N LYS A 144 -1.48 -5.11 12.00
CA LYS A 144 -2.72 -5.13 11.21
C LYS A 144 -2.41 -5.19 9.72
N VAL A 145 -3.03 -6.15 9.04
CA VAL A 145 -2.84 -6.39 7.61
C VAL A 145 -4.18 -6.43 6.89
N TRP A 146 -4.29 -5.66 5.81
CA TRP A 146 -5.44 -5.65 4.90
C TRP A 146 -4.98 -5.71 3.45
N ILE A 147 -5.07 -6.87 2.82
CA ILE A 147 -4.47 -7.08 1.50
C ILE A 147 -5.39 -7.81 0.52
N TRP A 148 -5.33 -7.39 -0.73
CA TRP A 148 -5.99 -8.03 -1.87
C TRP A 148 -4.98 -8.87 -2.65
N LYS A 149 -5.35 -10.09 -3.02
CA LYS A 149 -4.60 -10.91 -3.98
C LYS A 149 -5.50 -11.34 -5.13
N LYS A 150 -4.92 -11.69 -6.27
CA LYS A 150 -5.69 -12.30 -7.37
C LYS A 150 -6.20 -13.67 -6.93
N SER A 151 -5.28 -14.51 -6.49
CA SER A 151 -5.58 -15.85 -6.01
C SER A 151 -4.99 -16.08 -4.61
N VAL A 152 -5.71 -16.87 -3.81
CA VAL A 152 -5.27 -17.37 -2.50
C VAL A 152 -5.41 -18.88 -2.50
N SER A 153 -4.39 -19.56 -2.00
CA SER A 153 -4.37 -21.02 -1.87
C SER A 153 -4.73 -21.49 -0.45
N GLY A 154 -5.07 -22.77 -0.29
CA GLY A 154 -5.20 -23.37 1.05
C GLY A 154 -3.93 -23.24 1.90
N ASN A 155 -2.75 -23.35 1.29
CA ASN A 155 -1.45 -23.19 1.96
C ASN A 155 -1.25 -21.77 2.48
N ASP A 156 -1.73 -20.77 1.74
CA ASP A 156 -1.68 -19.38 2.17
C ASP A 156 -2.49 -19.19 3.47
N LEU A 157 -3.72 -19.70 3.50
CA LEU A 157 -4.57 -19.65 4.70
C LEU A 157 -3.96 -20.41 5.87
N LEU A 158 -3.36 -21.58 5.63
CA LEU A 158 -2.65 -22.34 6.65
C LEU A 158 -1.48 -21.53 7.24
N SER A 159 -0.69 -20.86 6.39
CA SER A 159 0.44 -20.03 6.85
C SER A 159 0.00 -18.87 7.75
N VAL A 160 -1.15 -18.24 7.42
CA VAL A 160 -1.72 -17.18 8.27
C VAL A 160 -2.23 -17.77 9.59
N LYS A 161 -2.92 -18.92 9.56
CA LYS A 161 -3.35 -19.62 10.78
C LYS A 161 -2.16 -19.95 11.69
N GLU A 162 -1.08 -20.51 11.14
CA GLU A 162 0.14 -20.84 11.88
C GLU A 162 0.78 -19.60 12.51
N LYS A 163 0.79 -18.46 11.80
CA LYS A 163 1.25 -17.18 12.36
C LYS A 163 0.45 -16.78 13.61
N PHE A 164 -0.88 -16.91 13.58
CA PHE A 164 -1.73 -16.58 14.74
C PHE A 164 -1.54 -17.54 15.92
N LEU A 165 -1.24 -18.80 15.65
CA LEU A 165 -0.99 -19.81 16.70
C LEU A 165 0.44 -19.75 17.26
N SER A 166 1.34 -19.02 16.60
CA SER A 166 2.73 -18.89 17.04
C SER A 166 2.84 -18.14 18.38
N PRO A 167 3.67 -18.59 19.34
CA PRO A 167 3.80 -17.97 20.65
C PRO A 167 4.35 -16.53 20.61
N ASN A 168 4.99 -16.12 19.52
CA ASN A 168 5.50 -14.77 19.29
C ASN A 168 4.62 -13.95 18.32
N ASN A 169 3.33 -14.29 18.21
CA ASN A 169 2.42 -13.56 17.36
C ASN A 169 2.24 -12.11 17.87
N GLN A 170 2.46 -11.15 16.97
CA GLN A 170 2.18 -9.73 17.17
C GLN A 170 1.08 -9.22 16.25
N THR A 171 0.58 -10.07 15.36
CA THR A 171 -0.48 -9.75 14.40
C THR A 171 -1.82 -9.93 15.10
N GLU A 172 -2.54 -8.82 15.28
CA GLU A 172 -3.88 -8.80 15.86
C GLU A 172 -4.96 -9.04 14.80
N GLU A 173 -4.69 -8.61 13.57
CA GLU A 173 -5.67 -8.62 12.50
C GLU A 173 -5.04 -8.89 11.13
N PHE A 174 -5.62 -9.82 10.38
CA PHE A 174 -5.19 -10.15 9.03
C PHE A 174 -6.42 -10.39 8.15
N ARG A 175 -6.85 -9.39 7.36
CA ARG A 175 -7.90 -9.61 6.35
C ARG A 175 -7.31 -9.77 4.98
N MET A 176 -7.76 -10.83 4.33
CA MET A 176 -7.41 -11.20 2.98
C MET A 176 -8.65 -11.08 2.12
N PHE A 177 -8.47 -10.46 0.96
CA PHE A 177 -9.48 -10.41 -0.08
C PHE A 177 -8.87 -11.06 -1.32
N TYR A 178 -9.67 -11.86 -2.03
CA TYR A 178 -9.21 -12.58 -3.21
C TYR A 178 -10.30 -12.66 -4.26
N LEU A 179 -9.90 -12.85 -5.52
CA LEU A 179 -10.83 -13.16 -6.60
C LEU A 179 -11.00 -14.67 -6.75
N ASP A 180 -9.89 -15.41 -6.70
CA ASP A 180 -9.86 -16.85 -6.88
C ASP A 180 -9.36 -17.56 -5.62
N PHE A 181 -10.07 -18.61 -5.19
CA PHE A 181 -9.59 -19.52 -4.15
C PHE A 181 -9.23 -20.87 -4.77
N VAL A 182 -8.01 -21.34 -4.53
CA VAL A 182 -7.47 -22.55 -5.18
C VAL A 182 -6.90 -23.53 -4.17
N ASN A 183 -6.86 -24.81 -4.55
CA ASN A 183 -6.29 -25.89 -3.72
C ASN A 183 -6.87 -25.91 -2.29
N GLY A 184 -8.18 -25.71 -2.16
CA GLY A 184 -8.89 -25.66 -0.88
C GLY A 184 -9.08 -27.01 -0.19
N GLU A 185 -8.89 -28.11 -0.93
CA GLU A 185 -9.08 -29.50 -0.48
C GLU A 185 -8.35 -29.82 0.84
N MET A 186 -7.19 -29.19 1.06
CA MET A 186 -6.37 -29.37 2.26
C MET A 186 -6.96 -28.76 3.54
N LEU A 187 -7.99 -27.92 3.43
CA LEU A 187 -8.63 -27.26 4.57
C LEU A 187 -9.78 -28.07 5.18
N GLY A 188 -10.15 -29.20 4.55
CA GLY A 188 -11.33 -30.00 4.90
C GLY A 188 -12.65 -29.29 4.56
N ASP A 189 -13.74 -30.04 4.68
CA ASP A 189 -15.09 -29.63 4.21
C ASP A 189 -15.63 -28.36 4.91
N CYS A 190 -15.08 -27.95 6.06
CA CYS A 190 -15.62 -26.86 6.86
C CYS A 190 -15.39 -25.44 6.30
N ILE A 191 -14.58 -25.24 5.25
CA ILE A 191 -14.28 -23.90 4.69
C ILE A 191 -14.88 -23.72 3.29
N THR A 192 -15.15 -24.81 2.56
CA THR A 192 -15.62 -24.75 1.16
C THR A 192 -17.10 -24.40 1.02
N ASP A 193 -17.91 -24.61 2.07
CA ASP A 193 -19.38 -24.43 2.01
C ASP A 193 -19.86 -22.98 1.95
N TYR A 194 -18.96 -21.99 2.12
CA TYR A 194 -19.30 -20.55 2.06
C TYR A 194 -18.66 -19.79 0.90
N CYS A 195 -17.95 -20.46 -0.01
CA CYS A 195 -17.32 -19.83 -1.17
C CYS A 195 -18.19 -19.86 -2.43
N GLU A 196 -19.34 -20.53 -2.40
CA GLU A 196 -20.33 -20.39 -3.47
C GLU A 196 -21.29 -19.23 -3.16
N VAL A 197 -21.35 -18.28 -4.09
CA VAL A 197 -22.27 -17.14 -4.18
C VAL A 197 -21.83 -15.84 -3.48
N ALA A 198 -21.09 -15.02 -4.23
CA ALA A 198 -21.28 -13.56 -4.31
C ALA A 198 -20.89 -13.03 -5.70
#